data_AF-A0A2U1S086-F1
#
_entry.id   AF-A0A2U1S086-F1
#
_cell.length_a   1.000
_cell.length_b   1.000
_cell.length_c   1.000
_cell.angle_alpha   90.00
_cell.angle_beta   90.00
_cell.angle_gamma   90.00
#
_symmetry.space_group_name_H-M   'P 1'
#
loop_
_entity.id
_entity.type
_entity.pdbx_description
1 polymer ?
#
loop_
_entity_poly.entity_id
_entity_poly.type
_entity_poly.pdbx_seq_one_letter_code
_entity_poly.pdbx_strand_id
1 'polypeptide(L)'
;MNQFSLIGFLVLAMIVAIFSIQNSGEAIVKFIWWQFQSSLVVVILISTALGAIMAIFLSLPGHVRLRMRMREQSQRLAELQRRLQECESRRAKKASDDRQNER
;
A
#
# COMPACT_ATOMS: atom_id res chain seq x y z
N MET A 1 6.54 -12.22 -9.18
CA MET A 1 6.65 -11.09 -10.14
C MET A 1 6.26 -11.61 -11.50
N ASN A 2 5.14 -11.12 -12.03
CA ASN A 2 4.54 -11.66 -13.25
C ASN A 2 5.31 -11.10 -14.44
N GLN A 3 5.71 -11.93 -15.42
CA GLN A 3 6.49 -11.48 -16.59
C GLN A 3 5.80 -10.33 -17.36
N PHE A 4 4.47 -10.24 -17.27
CA PHE A 4 3.69 -9.11 -17.76
C PHE A 4 4.12 -7.74 -17.22
N SER A 5 4.57 -7.66 -15.96
CA SER A 5 5.09 -6.41 -15.39
C SER A 5 6.39 -5.98 -16.05
N LEU A 6 7.26 -6.93 -16.41
CA LEU A 6 8.52 -6.64 -17.11
C LEU A 6 8.26 -6.17 -18.54
N ILE A 7 7.37 -6.87 -19.27
CA ILE A 7 6.95 -6.46 -20.62
C ILE A 7 6.32 -5.06 -20.57
N GLY A 8 5.42 -4.80 -19.63
CA GLY A 8 4.77 -3.50 -19.48
C GLY A 8 5.77 -2.38 -19.18
N PHE A 9 6.75 -2.63 -18.31
CA PHE A 9 7.82 -1.68 -18.02
C PHE A 9 8.67 -1.38 -19.26
N LEU A 10 9.01 -2.40 -20.05
CA LEU A 10 9.81 -2.23 -21.26
C LEU A 10 9.08 -1.41 -22.33
N VAL A 11 7.77 -1.67 -22.52
CA VAL A 11 6.92 -0.88 -23.43
C VAL A 11 6.86 0.58 -22.96
N LEU A 12 6.65 0.82 -21.66
CA LEU A 12 6.64 2.17 -21.11
C LEU A 12 7.98 2.89 -21.32
N ALA A 13 9.09 2.21 -21.06
CA ALA A 13 10.43 2.77 -21.27
C ALA A 13 10.66 3.15 -22.74
N MET A 14 10.18 2.33 -23.68
CA MET A 14 10.26 2.62 -25.11
C MET A 14 9.44 3.86 -25.49
N ILE A 15 8.22 4.00 -24.95
CA ILE A 15 7.39 5.20 -25.16
C ILE A 15 8.10 6.46 -24.62
N VAL A 16 8.68 6.39 -23.42
CA VAL A 16 9.44 7.50 -22.83
C VAL A 16 10.65 7.87 -23.68
N ALA A 17 11.38 6.88 -24.21
CA ALA A 17 12.52 7.12 -25.09
C ALA A 17 12.12 7.82 -26.40
N ILE A 18 11.04 7.35 -27.04
CA ILE A 18 10.49 7.98 -28.26
C ILE A 18 10.05 9.41 -27.96
N PHE A 19 9.34 9.62 -26.84
CA PHE A 19 8.91 10.94 -26.40
C PHE A 19 10.10 11.89 -26.16
N SER A 20 11.20 11.39 -25.59
CA SER A 20 12.46 12.12 -25.40
C SER A 20 13.09 12.56 -26.72
N ILE A 21 13.16 11.66 -27.71
CA ILE A 21 13.73 11.98 -29.02
C ILE A 21 12.88 13.03 -29.74
N GLN A 22 11.56 12.87 -29.75
CA GLN A 22 10.65 13.80 -30.42
C GLN A 22 10.59 15.17 -29.75
N ASN A 23 10.76 15.23 -28.42
CA ASN A 23 10.72 16.47 -27.63
C ASN A 23 12.11 16.84 -27.10
N SER A 24 13.15 16.54 -27.88
CA SER A 24 14.55 16.84 -27.56
C SER A 24 14.88 18.34 -27.66
N GLY A 25 13.94 19.16 -28.14
CA GLY A 25 14.07 20.60 -28.15
C GLY A 25 14.21 21.18 -26.74
N GLU A 26 15.01 22.24 -26.64
CA GLU A 26 15.20 22.96 -25.39
C GLU A 26 13.97 23.82 -25.08
N ALA A 27 13.34 23.56 -23.94
CA ALA A 27 12.24 24.33 -23.40
C ALA A 27 12.75 25.27 -22.32
N ILE A 28 12.36 26.54 -22.41
CA ILE A 28 12.62 27.52 -21.36
C ILE A 28 11.48 27.41 -20.35
N VAL A 29 11.82 26.95 -19.14
CA VAL A 29 10.87 26.86 -18.04
C VAL A 29 11.03 28.07 -17.14
N LYS A 30 9.93 28.80 -16.90
CA LYS A 30 9.88 29.91 -15.95
C LYS A 30 9.09 29.48 -14.70
N PHE A 31 9.76 29.43 -13.56
CA PHE A 31 9.20 29.08 -12.26
C PHE A 31 9.32 30.26 -11.29
N ILE A 32 8.24 31.01 -11.10
CA ILE A 32 8.11 32.15 -10.17
C ILE A 32 9.23 33.20 -10.36
N TRP A 33 10.44 32.97 -9.81
CA TRP A 33 11.63 33.83 -9.93
C TRP A 33 12.80 33.20 -10.69
N TRP A 34 12.72 31.92 -11.04
CA TRP A 34 13.77 31.18 -11.72
C TRP A 34 13.40 30.89 -13.16
N GLN A 35 14.39 30.94 -14.04
CA GLN A 35 14.26 30.45 -15.40
C GLN A 35 15.44 29.54 -15.71
N PHE A 36 15.16 28.40 -16.33
CA PHE A 36 16.19 27.48 -16.77
C PHE A 36 15.79 26.83 -18.09
N GLN A 37 16.80 26.42 -18.84
CA GLN A 37 16.64 25.74 -20.11
C GLN A 37 16.85 24.25 -19.89
N SER A 38 15.85 23.46 -20.24
CA SER A 38 15.92 22.00 -20.13
C SER A 38 15.05 21.35 -21.19
N SER A 39 15.20 20.06 -21.42
CA SER A 39 14.27 19.35 -22.31
C SER A 39 12.91 19.22 -21.62
N LEU A 40 11.84 19.24 -22.43
CA LEU A 40 10.47 19.09 -21.93
C LEU A 40 10.29 17.80 -21.11
N VAL A 41 10.97 16.74 -21.54
CA VAL A 41 10.89 15.41 -20.91
C VAL A 41 11.46 15.43 -19.50
N VAL A 42 12.61 16.07 -19.28
CA VAL A 42 13.21 16.18 -17.94
C VAL A 42 12.27 16.90 -16.98
N VAL A 43 11.61 17.96 -17.45
CA VAL A 43 10.65 18.74 -16.65
C VAL A 43 9.47 17.87 -16.25
N ILE A 44 8.86 17.16 -17.21
CA ILE A 44 7.72 16.25 -16.94
C ILE A 44 8.12 15.15 -15.96
N LEU A 45 9.28 14.53 -16.13
CA LEU A 45 9.75 13.48 -15.23
C LEU A 45 9.94 13.99 -13.80
N ILE A 46 10.58 15.15 -13.63
CA ILE A 46 10.80 15.76 -12.30
C ILE A 46 9.46 16.14 -11.66
N SER A 47 8.57 16.81 -12.39
CA SER A 47 7.25 17.19 -11.88
C SER A 47 6.42 15.97 -11.49
N THR A 48 6.45 14.91 -12.28
CA THR A 48 5.75 13.66 -12.00
C THR A 48 6.33 12.96 -10.77
N ALA A 49 7.66 12.90 -10.67
CA ALA A 49 8.34 12.32 -9.51
C ALA A 49 7.99 13.08 -8.22
N LEU A 50 7.99 14.42 -8.26
CA LEU A 50 7.56 15.24 -7.13
C LEU A 50 6.09 14.99 -6.75
N GLY A 51 5.21 14.88 -7.74
CA GLY A 51 3.81 14.53 -7.52
C GLY A 51 3.64 13.16 -6.86
N ALA A 52 4.41 12.15 -7.30
CA ALA A 52 4.40 10.81 -6.70
C ALA A 52 4.92 10.82 -5.25
N ILE A 53 6.00 11.57 -4.99
CA ILE A 53 6.54 11.76 -3.64
C ILE A 53 5.47 12.40 -2.74
N MET A 54 4.81 13.46 -3.19
CA MET A 54 3.70 14.09 -2.46
C MET A 54 2.56 13.10 -2.18
N ALA A 55 2.16 12.30 -3.17
CA ALA A 55 1.12 11.29 -2.98
C ALA A 55 1.50 10.25 -1.91
N ILE A 56 2.76 9.84 -1.84
CA ILE A 56 3.28 8.94 -0.79
C ILE A 56 3.19 9.63 0.58
N PHE A 57 3.60 10.90 0.68
CA PHE A 57 3.47 11.68 1.92
C PHE A 57 2.01 11.80 2.38
N LEU A 58 1.08 11.99 1.46
CA LEU A 58 -0.35 12.04 1.77
C LEU A 58 -0.91 10.67 2.17
N SER A 59 -0.38 9.56 1.65
CA SER A 59 -0.88 8.21 1.94
C SER A 59 -0.35 7.62 3.26
N LEU A 60 0.81 8.07 3.74
CA LEU A 60 1.44 7.68 5.01
C LEU A 60 0.46 7.57 6.21
N PRO A 61 -0.35 8.60 6.55
CA PRO A 61 -1.28 8.50 7.66
C PRO A 61 -2.37 7.43 7.46
N GLY A 62 -2.82 7.21 6.21
CA GLY A 62 -3.76 6.15 5.86
C GLY A 62 -3.17 4.77 6.11
N HIS A 63 -1.92 4.54 5.68
CA HIS A 63 -1.22 3.28 5.91
C HIS A 63 -1.01 2.98 7.40
N VAL A 64 -0.66 4.00 8.20
CA VAL A 64 -0.51 3.83 9.66
C VAL A 64 -1.84 3.46 10.32
N ARG A 65 -2.93 4.18 9.98
CA ARG A 65 -4.27 3.86 10.50
C ARG A 65 -4.72 2.46 10.12
N LEU A 66 -4.47 2.04 8.89
CA LEU A 66 -4.80 0.70 8.42
C LEU A 66 -4.02 -0.37 9.20
N ARG A 67 -2.74 -0.14 9.47
CA ARG A 67 -1.90 -1.06 10.25
C ARG A 67 -2.33 -1.16 11.71
N MET A 68 -2.75 -0.03 12.32
CA MET A 68 -3.33 -0.01 13.66
C MET A 68 -4.65 -0.81 13.72
N ARG A 69 -5.56 -0.58 12.76
CA ARG A 69 -6.82 -1.33 12.67
C ARG A 69 -6.59 -2.82 12.47
N MET A 70 -5.64 -3.22 11.63
CA MET A 70 -5.26 -4.63 11.45
C MET A 70 -4.80 -5.24 12.78
N ARG A 71 -3.98 -4.54 13.56
CA ARG A 71 -3.51 -5.03 14.86
C ARG A 71 -4.66 -5.17 15.86
N GLU A 72 -5.55 -4.20 15.91
CA GLU A 72 -6.74 -4.23 16.78
C GLU A 72 -7.68 -5.37 16.40
N GLN A 73 -7.94 -5.56 15.10
CA GLN A 73 -8.75 -6.67 14.60
C GLN A 73 -8.12 -8.04 14.92
N SER A 74 -6.80 -8.18 14.77
CA SER A 74 -6.09 -9.42 15.15
C SER A 74 -6.20 -9.71 16.65
N GLN A 75 -6.13 -8.69 17.51
CA GLN A 75 -6.30 -8.86 18.95
C GLN A 75 -7.73 -9.30 19.29
N ARG A 76 -8.74 -8.68 18.67
CA ARG A 76 -10.15 -9.08 18.85
C ARG A 76 -10.39 -10.52 18.38
N LEU A 77 -9.80 -10.93 17.26
CA LEU A 77 -9.86 -12.32 16.78
C LEU A 77 -9.29 -13.30 17.81
N ALA A 78 -8.10 -13.00 18.35
CA ALA A 78 -7.48 -13.84 19.36
C ALA A 78 -8.31 -13.93 20.66
N GLU A 79 -8.92 -12.82 21.08
CA GLU A 79 -9.80 -12.81 22.25
C GLU A 79 -11.07 -13.62 22.02
N LEU A 80 -11.73 -13.46 20.87
CA LEU A 80 -12.91 -14.24 20.51
C LEU A 80 -12.61 -15.74 20.47
N GLN A 81 -11.47 -16.14 19.90
CA GLN A 81 -11.03 -17.53 19.89
C GLN A 81 -10.83 -18.08 21.31
N ARG A 82 -10.22 -17.32 22.22
CA ARG A 82 -10.07 -17.72 23.63
C ARG A 82 -11.41 -17.90 24.33
N ARG A 83 -12.34 -16.96 24.16
CA ARG A 83 -13.68 -17.04 24.75
C ARG A 83 -14.46 -18.26 24.26
N LEU A 84 -14.32 -18.61 22.97
CA LEU A 84 -14.91 -19.83 22.41
C LEU A 84 -14.34 -21.07 23.10
N GLN A 85 -13.01 -21.18 23.21
CA GLN A 85 -12.37 -22.31 23.89
C GLN A 85 -12.77 -22.42 25.37
N GLU A 86 -12.88 -21.30 26.09
CA GLU A 86 -13.34 -21.29 27.48
C GLU A 86 -14.79 -21.74 27.62
N CYS A 87 -15.68 -21.31 26.72
CA CYS A 87 -17.08 -21.75 26.70
C CYS A 87 -17.20 -23.24 26.39
N GLU A 88 -16.43 -23.75 25.42
CA GLU A 88 -16.38 -25.18 25.09
C GLU A 88 -15.88 -26.01 26.26
N SER A 89 -14.79 -25.59 26.91
CA SER A 89 -14.23 -26.30 28.07
C SER A 89 -15.12 -26.19 29.32
N ARG A 90 -15.84 -25.09 29.53
CA ARG A 90 -16.89 -24.99 30.56
C ARG A 90 -18.09 -25.91 30.27
N ARG A 91 -18.53 -26.01 29.02
CA ARG A 91 -19.59 -26.95 28.61
C ARG A 91 -19.15 -28.40 28.81
N ALA A 92 -17.91 -28.73 28.44
CA ALA A 92 -17.35 -30.07 28.66
C ALA A 92 -17.30 -30.42 30.16
N LYS A 93 -16.86 -29.49 31.02
CA LYS A 93 -16.84 -29.67 32.48
C LYS A 93 -18.23 -29.86 33.09
N LYS A 94 -19.22 -29.06 32.68
CA LYS A 94 -20.62 -29.23 33.13
C LYS A 94 -21.19 -30.60 32.71
N ALA A 95 -20.96 -31.00 31.45
CA ALA A 95 -21.43 -32.29 30.96
C ALA A 95 -20.76 -33.50 31.65
N SER A 96 -19.55 -33.34 32.20
CA SER A 96 -18.92 -34.37 33.03
C SER A 96 -19.43 -34.38 34.48
N ASP A 97 -19.70 -33.22 35.08
CA ASP A 97 -20.27 -33.10 36.43
C ASP A 97 -21.69 -33.68 36.49
N ASP A 98 -22.53 -33.36 35.49
CA ASP A 98 -23.92 -33.85 35.43
C ASP A 98 -23.97 -35.39 35.37
N ARG A 99 -23.04 -36.02 34.64
CA ARG A 99 -22.93 -37.49 34.55
C ARG A 99 -22.45 -38.17 35.83
N GLN A 100 -21.72 -37.43 36.67
CA GLN A 100 -21.19 -37.95 37.93
C GLN A 100 -22.20 -37.80 39.07
N ASN A 101 -23.14 -36.87 38.95
CA ASN A 101 -24.23 -36.65 39.90
C ASN A 101 -25.45 -37.58 39.67
N GLU A 102 -25.57 -38.19 38.49
CA GLU A 102 -26.64 -39.17 38.15
C GLU A 102 -26.26 -40.64 38.44
N ARG A 103 -25.04 -40.92 38.95
CA ARG A 103 -24.58 -42.26 39.35
C ARG A 103 -24.52 -42.39 40.86
#